data_AF-A0A3E3EI50-F1
#
_entry.id   AF-A0A3E3EI50-F1
#
_cell.length_a   1.000
_cell.length_b   1.000
_cell.length_c   1.000
_cell.angle_alpha   90.00
_cell.angle_beta   90.00
_cell.angle_gamma   90.00
#
_symmetry.space_group_name_H-M   'P 1'
#
loop_
_entity.id
_entity.type
_entity.pdbx_description
1 polymer ?
#
loop_
_entity_poly.entity_id
_entity_poly.type
_entity_poly.pdbx_seq_one_letter_code
_entity_poly.pdbx_strand_id
1 'polypeptide(L)'
;MLGRKRKKGVKSTHKIIDKSNKNNHVDYQEVYRNIRTNIEYSAVGKNVKAINITSSISNEGKSTTALNLAMIYATKYANVLLIDADLRRPTQHHYLKLSNSRGLTNALIEYGETKKISSKYFQFIEDESFEGKLSVLSAGIKVPNPSELISSDIFEEFINELMKLYDFIVIDCPPVMLVSDAIPIGNVVDGTVFVCSSQLTGRKDAKASIEILQKNNVNILGTVLSQVEVEKDKYNNYYYY
;
A
#
# COMPACT_ATOMS: atom_id res chain seq x y z
N MET A 1 31.45 27.62 -15.00
CA MET A 1 30.22 27.33 -15.78
C MET A 1 29.44 26.24 -15.08
N LEU A 2 28.15 26.48 -14.88
CA LEU A 2 27.25 25.75 -13.97
C LEU A 2 27.08 24.26 -14.32
N GLY A 3 27.25 23.39 -13.31
CA GLY A 3 26.92 21.97 -13.39
C GLY A 3 25.43 21.76 -13.63
N ARG A 4 25.10 21.03 -14.70
CA ARG A 4 23.73 20.58 -15.01
C ARG A 4 23.21 19.70 -13.87
N LYS A 5 22.32 20.24 -13.03
CA LYS A 5 21.49 19.45 -12.11
C LYS A 5 20.64 18.47 -12.96
N ARG A 6 20.92 17.16 -12.85
CA ARG A 6 20.02 16.10 -13.30
C ARG A 6 18.64 16.35 -12.66
N LYS A 7 17.63 16.70 -13.47
CA LYS A 7 16.23 16.69 -13.02
C LYS A 7 15.93 15.25 -12.55
N LYS A 8 15.64 15.06 -11.27
CA LYS A 8 15.11 13.79 -10.75
C LYS A 8 13.81 13.54 -11.51
N GLY A 9 13.77 12.50 -12.34
CA GLY A 9 12.56 12.11 -13.07
C GLY A 9 11.42 11.84 -12.09
N VAL A 10 10.18 12.11 -12.52
CA VAL A 10 8.98 11.70 -11.80
C VAL A 10 9.10 10.20 -11.52
N LYS A 11 8.95 9.77 -10.26
CA LYS A 11 8.97 8.34 -9.90
C LYS A 11 7.83 7.66 -10.66
N SER A 12 8.14 6.89 -11.69
CA SER A 12 7.18 6.02 -12.38
C SER A 12 7.12 4.69 -11.66
N THR A 13 5.94 4.06 -11.68
CA THR A 13 5.75 2.68 -11.25
C THR A 13 4.90 1.94 -12.28
N HIS A 14 5.00 0.62 -12.29
CA HIS A 14 4.12 -0.21 -13.10
C HIS A 14 2.72 -0.25 -12.45
N LYS A 15 1.72 0.20 -13.20
CA LYS A 15 0.30 0.09 -12.84
C LYS A 15 -0.31 -1.00 -13.70
N ILE A 16 -1.02 -1.93 -13.08
CA ILE A 16 -1.67 -3.05 -13.79
C ILE A 16 -2.73 -2.63 -14.82
N ILE A 17 -3.23 -1.40 -14.72
CA ILE A 17 -4.17 -0.80 -15.68
C ILE A 17 -3.48 -0.18 -16.91
N ASP A 18 -2.14 -0.05 -16.91
CA ASP A 18 -1.42 0.53 -18.04
C ASP A 18 -1.38 -0.44 -19.23
N LYS A 19 -2.32 -0.28 -20.17
CA LYS A 19 -2.47 -1.09 -21.40
C LYS A 19 -1.25 -1.03 -22.34
N SER A 20 -0.26 -0.16 -22.08
CA SER A 20 0.96 0.00 -22.89
C SER A 20 2.06 -1.03 -22.64
N ASN A 21 1.90 -1.92 -21.65
CA ASN A 21 2.87 -2.98 -21.31
C ASN A 21 2.49 -4.38 -21.83
N LYS A 22 1.81 -4.47 -22.98
CA LYS A 22 1.45 -5.75 -23.63
C LYS A 22 2.65 -6.61 -24.09
N ASN A 23 3.89 -6.12 -23.95
CA ASN A 23 5.12 -6.86 -24.25
C ASN A 23 5.79 -7.50 -23.03
N ASN A 24 5.17 -7.45 -21.85
CA ASN A 24 5.67 -8.21 -20.70
C ASN A 24 5.14 -9.65 -20.76
N HIS A 25 6.06 -10.63 -20.73
CA HIS A 25 5.74 -12.06 -20.62
C HIS A 25 5.00 -12.44 -19.31
N VAL A 26 4.92 -11.50 -18.36
CA VAL A 26 4.29 -11.70 -17.05
C VAL A 26 2.97 -10.95 -17.02
N ASP A 27 1.87 -11.67 -16.82
CA ASP A 27 0.58 -11.08 -16.51
C ASP A 27 0.56 -10.63 -15.04
N TYR A 28 0.93 -9.36 -14.81
CA TYR A 28 0.92 -8.79 -13.47
C TYR A 28 -0.49 -8.72 -12.88
N GLN A 29 -1.55 -8.65 -13.68
CA GLN A 29 -2.90 -8.70 -13.13
C GLN A 29 -3.17 -10.05 -12.49
N GLU A 30 -2.75 -11.14 -13.13
CA GLU A 30 -2.89 -12.49 -12.58
C GLU A 30 -2.05 -12.69 -11.32
N VAL A 31 -0.82 -12.15 -11.29
CA VAL A 31 0.02 -12.16 -10.08
C VAL A 31 -0.70 -11.48 -8.91
N TYR A 32 -1.24 -10.27 -9.11
CA TYR A 32 -1.94 -9.57 -8.04
C TYR A 32 -3.32 -10.18 -7.70
N ARG A 33 -4.01 -10.82 -8.67
CA ARG A 33 -5.22 -11.63 -8.39
C ARG A 33 -4.90 -12.81 -7.48
N ASN A 34 -3.78 -13.50 -7.71
CA ASN A 34 -3.32 -14.57 -6.83
C ASN A 34 -2.97 -14.07 -5.43
N ILE A 35 -2.30 -12.92 -5.31
CA ILE A 35 -2.01 -12.31 -4.01
C ILE A 35 -3.33 -11.95 -3.29
N ARG A 36 -4.29 -11.33 -3.97
CA ARG A 36 -5.63 -11.01 -3.43
C ARG A 36 -6.31 -12.26 -2.87
N THR A 37 -6.36 -13.33 -3.66
CA THR A 37 -6.96 -14.61 -3.26
C THR A 37 -6.29 -15.14 -1.98
N ASN A 38 -4.95 -15.18 -1.94
CA ASN A 38 -4.24 -15.65 -0.75
C ASN A 38 -4.52 -14.79 0.49
N ILE A 39 -4.65 -13.47 0.35
CA ILE A 39 -5.04 -12.58 1.45
C ILE A 39 -6.45 -12.91 1.95
N GLU A 40 -7.43 -13.04 1.04
CA GLU A 40 -8.82 -13.34 1.40
C GLU A 40 -8.98 -14.71 2.10
N TYR A 41 -8.17 -15.70 1.73
CA TYR A 41 -8.15 -17.03 2.35
C TYR A 41 -7.18 -17.16 3.54
N SER A 42 -6.38 -16.14 3.85
CA SER A 42 -5.38 -16.20 4.93
C SER A 42 -6.02 -16.24 6.33
N ALA A 43 -7.25 -15.74 6.46
CA ALA A 43 -7.95 -15.65 7.73
C ALA A 43 -9.16 -16.60 7.77
N VAL A 44 -8.98 -17.79 8.33
CA VAL A 44 -10.07 -18.76 8.49
C VAL A 44 -11.16 -18.16 9.40
N GLY A 45 -12.36 -17.99 8.86
CA GLY A 45 -13.53 -17.52 9.60
C GLY A 45 -13.54 -16.03 9.96
N LYS A 46 -12.61 -15.22 9.43
CA LYS A 46 -12.60 -13.76 9.57
C LYS A 46 -12.55 -13.09 8.21
N ASN A 47 -13.34 -12.03 8.05
CA ASN A 47 -13.31 -11.23 6.83
C ASN A 47 -12.18 -10.20 6.92
N VAL A 48 -11.17 -10.31 6.06
CA VAL A 48 -10.08 -9.32 5.95
C VAL A 48 -10.61 -8.12 5.17
N LYS A 49 -10.70 -6.96 5.81
CA LYS A 49 -11.27 -5.73 5.25
C LYS A 49 -10.25 -4.60 5.12
N ALA A 50 -9.28 -4.55 6.01
CA ALA A 50 -8.16 -3.61 5.94
C ALA A 50 -6.83 -4.36 6.04
N ILE A 51 -5.89 -3.99 5.18
CA ILE A 51 -4.52 -4.46 5.26
C ILE A 51 -3.55 -3.29 5.22
N ASN A 52 -2.42 -3.46 5.89
CA ASN A 52 -1.27 -2.59 5.69
C ASN A 52 -0.16 -3.32 4.93
N ILE A 53 0.60 -2.55 4.15
CA ILE A 53 1.71 -3.02 3.34
C ILE A 53 2.96 -2.33 3.86
N THR A 54 3.93 -3.10 4.33
CA THR A 54 5.22 -2.60 4.79
C THR A 54 6.36 -3.46 4.24
N SER A 55 7.59 -3.10 4.54
CA SER A 55 8.79 -3.79 4.08
C SER A 55 9.94 -3.58 5.08
N SER A 56 11.08 -4.22 4.86
CA SER A 56 12.25 -4.10 5.73
C SER A 56 12.88 -2.71 5.61
N ILE A 57 13.17 -2.30 4.37
CA ILE A 57 13.95 -1.12 3.98
C ILE A 57 13.27 -0.35 2.82
N SER A 58 13.82 0.80 2.46
CA SER A 58 13.29 1.57 1.32
C SER A 58 13.47 0.85 -0.03
N ASN A 59 12.56 1.12 -0.97
CA ASN A 59 12.61 0.68 -2.38
C ASN A 59 12.42 -0.83 -2.65
N GLU A 60 11.83 -1.58 -1.71
CA GLU A 60 11.45 -3.00 -1.91
C GLU A 60 10.13 -3.20 -2.67
N GLY A 61 9.55 -2.15 -3.25
CA GLY A 61 8.32 -2.26 -4.04
C GLY A 61 7.01 -2.19 -3.25
N LYS A 62 7.04 -1.96 -1.92
CA LYS A 62 5.85 -1.86 -1.05
C LYS A 62 4.74 -0.98 -1.60
N SER A 63 5.09 0.22 -2.07
CA SER A 63 4.12 1.21 -2.54
C SER A 63 3.50 0.82 -3.88
N THR A 64 4.28 0.16 -4.74
CA THR A 64 3.79 -0.46 -5.98
C THR A 64 2.85 -1.62 -5.68
N THR A 65 3.20 -2.47 -4.71
CA THR A 65 2.37 -3.59 -4.26
C THR A 65 1.05 -3.08 -3.68
N ALA A 66 1.08 -2.07 -2.82
CA ALA A 66 -0.11 -1.43 -2.26
C ALA A 66 -1.04 -0.88 -3.34
N LEU A 67 -0.48 -0.12 -4.28
CA LEU A 67 -1.24 0.47 -5.39
C LEU A 67 -1.93 -0.59 -6.24
N ASN A 68 -1.18 -1.61 -6.68
CA ASN A 68 -1.71 -2.62 -7.59
C ASN A 68 -2.67 -3.59 -6.88
N LEU A 69 -2.47 -3.88 -5.58
CA LEU A 69 -3.47 -4.58 -4.79
C LEU A 69 -4.76 -3.77 -4.69
N ALA A 70 -4.69 -2.47 -4.41
CA ALA A 70 -5.88 -1.62 -4.36
C ALA A 70 -6.62 -1.60 -5.71
N MET A 71 -5.91 -1.54 -6.83
CA MET A 71 -6.50 -1.65 -8.17
C MET A 71 -7.15 -3.03 -8.41
N ILE A 72 -6.51 -4.13 -8.02
CA ILE A 72 -7.11 -5.47 -8.12
C ILE A 72 -8.35 -5.61 -7.24
N TYR A 73 -8.34 -5.06 -6.02
CA TYR A 73 -9.53 -5.05 -5.19
C TYR A 73 -10.65 -4.21 -5.81
N ALA A 74 -10.33 -3.10 -6.49
CA ALA A 74 -11.32 -2.26 -7.18
C ALA A 74 -12.01 -2.97 -8.37
N THR A 75 -11.39 -4.02 -8.94
CA THR A 75 -12.06 -4.89 -9.94
C THR A 75 -13.13 -5.82 -9.34
N LYS A 76 -13.18 -5.96 -8.00
CA LYS A 76 -14.10 -6.85 -7.29
C LYS A 76 -15.10 -6.11 -6.41
N TYR A 77 -14.67 -5.02 -5.79
CA TYR A 77 -15.45 -4.27 -4.81
C TYR A 77 -15.75 -2.85 -5.29
N ALA A 78 -16.94 -2.35 -4.96
CA ALA A 78 -17.40 -1.04 -5.40
C ALA A 78 -16.67 0.12 -4.70
N ASN A 79 -16.32 -0.06 -3.42
CA ASN A 79 -15.68 0.98 -2.60
C ASN A 79 -14.33 0.48 -2.06
N VAL A 80 -13.24 0.83 -2.73
CA VAL A 80 -11.88 0.51 -2.28
C VAL A 80 -11.12 1.78 -1.94
N LEU A 81 -10.37 1.76 -0.83
CA LEU A 81 -9.55 2.88 -0.40
C LEU A 81 -8.07 2.51 -0.37
N LEU A 82 -7.25 3.33 -1.03
CA LEU A 82 -5.80 3.35 -0.87
C LEU A 82 -5.38 4.53 0.02
N ILE A 83 -4.65 4.27 1.09
CA ILE A 83 -4.11 5.29 2.00
C ILE A 83 -2.58 5.30 1.90
N ASP A 84 -1.98 6.48 1.67
CA ASP A 84 -0.52 6.69 1.78
C ASP A 84 -0.17 7.14 3.21
N ALA A 85 0.20 6.19 4.06
CA ALA A 85 0.60 6.43 5.45
C ALA A 85 2.13 6.56 5.62
N ASP A 86 2.91 6.53 4.53
CA ASP A 86 4.33 6.91 4.55
C ASP A 86 4.44 8.44 4.54
N LEU A 87 4.10 9.06 5.68
CA LEU A 87 4.09 10.51 5.88
C LEU A 87 5.49 11.16 5.72
N ARG A 88 6.54 10.33 5.69
CA ARG A 88 7.94 10.76 5.59
C ARG A 88 8.39 10.81 4.14
N ARG A 89 7.99 9.85 3.31
CA ARG A 89 8.34 9.75 1.90
C ARG A 89 7.12 9.30 1.06
N PRO A 90 6.05 10.10 1.00
CA PRO A 90 4.84 9.72 0.29
C PRO A 90 5.10 9.52 -1.20
N THR A 91 4.46 8.51 -1.79
CA THR A 91 4.70 8.12 -3.19
C THR A 91 3.45 7.90 -4.01
N GLN A 92 2.31 7.59 -3.39
CA GLN A 92 1.09 7.21 -4.13
C GLN A 92 0.59 8.34 -5.02
N HIS A 93 0.63 9.57 -4.51
CA HIS A 93 0.25 10.75 -5.29
C HIS A 93 1.14 10.97 -6.53
N HIS A 94 2.42 10.59 -6.49
CA HIS A 94 3.30 10.64 -7.66
C HIS A 94 2.94 9.57 -8.69
N TYR A 95 2.67 8.34 -8.24
CA TYR A 95 2.29 7.23 -9.11
C TYR A 95 0.97 7.46 -9.83
N LEU A 96 0.03 8.10 -9.14
CA LEU A 96 -1.31 8.39 -9.64
C LEU A 96 -1.46 9.79 -10.25
N LYS A 97 -0.40 10.62 -10.21
CA LYS A 97 -0.44 12.04 -10.64
C LYS A 97 -1.53 12.86 -9.94
N LEU A 98 -1.72 12.60 -8.66
CA LEU A 98 -2.69 13.27 -7.78
C LEU A 98 -2.05 14.40 -6.98
N SER A 99 -2.90 15.25 -6.39
CA SER A 99 -2.43 16.26 -5.43
C SER A 99 -2.05 15.62 -4.10
N ASN A 100 -1.03 16.16 -3.45
CA ASN A 100 -0.68 15.87 -2.05
C ASN A 100 -0.79 17.11 -1.14
N SER A 101 -1.48 18.16 -1.60
CA SER A 101 -1.69 19.37 -0.80
C SER A 101 -2.62 19.16 0.39
N ARG A 102 -3.48 18.15 0.31
CA ARG A 102 -4.42 17.73 1.34
C ARG A 102 -4.52 16.20 1.32
N GLY A 103 -4.51 15.56 2.48
CA GLY A 103 -4.51 14.10 2.59
C GLY A 103 -4.69 13.62 4.04
N LEU A 104 -4.13 12.46 4.38
CA LEU A 104 -4.25 11.77 5.66
C LEU A 104 -3.96 12.67 6.86
N THR A 105 -2.86 13.43 6.83
CA THR A 105 -2.51 14.31 7.96
C THR A 105 -3.58 15.38 8.19
N ASN A 106 -4.10 15.97 7.12
CA ASN A 106 -5.18 16.96 7.20
C ASN A 106 -6.49 16.32 7.67
N ALA A 107 -6.80 15.13 7.17
CA ALA A 107 -8.01 14.40 7.51
C ALA A 107 -8.04 14.02 8.99
N LEU A 108 -6.92 13.53 9.54
CA LEU A 108 -6.81 13.16 10.95
C LEU A 108 -6.94 14.37 11.88
N ILE A 109 -6.34 15.51 11.53
CA ILE A 109 -6.47 16.75 12.33
C ILE A 109 -7.94 17.19 12.38
N GLU A 110 -8.61 17.30 11.23
CA GLU A 110 -10.02 17.69 11.19
C GLU A 110 -10.94 16.65 11.85
N TYR A 111 -10.63 15.36 11.72
CA TYR A 111 -11.38 14.30 12.38
C TYR A 111 -11.23 14.36 13.91
N GLY A 112 -10.03 14.68 14.41
CA GLY A 112 -9.80 14.89 15.85
C GLY A 112 -10.68 15.99 16.45
N GLU A 113 -10.94 17.06 15.69
CA GLU A 113 -11.77 18.19 16.11
C GLU A 113 -13.28 17.94 15.93
N THR A 114 -13.66 17.30 14.83
CA THR A 114 -15.07 17.25 14.40
C THR A 114 -15.73 15.88 14.53
N LYS A 115 -14.92 14.82 14.66
CA LYS A 115 -15.31 13.40 14.59
C LYS A 115 -16.09 13.05 13.32
N LYS A 116 -15.84 13.76 12.21
CA LYS A 116 -16.52 13.56 10.92
C LYS A 116 -15.51 13.32 9.80
N ILE A 117 -15.77 12.31 8.96
CA ILE A 117 -14.98 12.06 7.76
C ILE A 117 -15.41 13.04 6.68
N SER A 118 -14.45 13.83 6.19
CA SER A 118 -14.67 14.83 5.15
C SER A 118 -14.20 14.31 3.78
N SER A 119 -15.11 14.24 2.81
CA SER A 119 -14.81 13.74 1.46
C SER A 119 -13.79 14.60 0.70
N LYS A 120 -13.57 15.85 1.12
CA LYS A 120 -12.65 16.81 0.48
C LYS A 120 -11.17 16.39 0.50
N TYR A 121 -10.81 15.40 1.32
CA TYR A 121 -9.45 14.86 1.43
C TYR A 121 -9.19 13.67 0.52
N PHE A 122 -10.26 13.11 -0.06
CA PHE A 122 -10.21 11.93 -0.90
C PHE A 122 -10.19 12.34 -2.37
N GLN A 123 -9.38 11.64 -3.14
CA GLN A 123 -9.34 11.71 -4.59
C GLN A 123 -9.81 10.37 -5.17
N PHE A 124 -10.16 10.33 -6.45
CA PHE A 124 -10.74 9.13 -7.06
C PHE A 124 -9.99 8.76 -8.35
N ILE A 125 -9.81 7.47 -8.56
CA ILE A 125 -9.31 6.88 -9.80
C ILE A 125 -10.42 5.97 -10.34
N GLU A 126 -10.71 6.15 -11.61
CA GLU A 126 -11.70 5.38 -12.36
C GLU A 126 -11.01 4.63 -13.50
N ASP A 127 -11.45 3.41 -13.75
CA ASP A 127 -11.02 2.58 -14.87
C ASP A 127 -12.20 1.68 -15.27
N GLU A 128 -12.32 1.37 -16.55
CA GLU A 128 -13.39 0.51 -17.08
C GLU A 128 -13.39 -0.90 -16.48
N SER A 129 -12.24 -1.37 -15.99
CA SER A 129 -12.11 -2.68 -15.34
C SER A 129 -12.54 -2.70 -13.87
N PHE A 130 -12.84 -1.54 -13.28
CA PHE A 130 -13.25 -1.46 -11.88
C PHE A 130 -14.76 -1.69 -11.75
N GLU A 131 -15.15 -2.41 -10.70
CA GLU A 131 -16.57 -2.56 -10.31
C GLU A 131 -17.14 -1.22 -9.80
N GLY A 132 -16.28 -0.39 -9.22
CA GLY A 132 -16.62 0.96 -8.78
C GLY A 132 -15.45 1.93 -8.87
N LYS A 133 -15.17 2.68 -7.80
CA LYS A 133 -14.11 3.69 -7.79
C LYS A 133 -13.02 3.33 -6.78
N LEU A 134 -11.78 3.59 -7.15
CA LEU A 134 -10.67 3.55 -6.22
C LEU A 134 -10.52 4.94 -5.58
N SER A 135 -10.90 5.04 -4.31
CA SER A 135 -10.62 6.22 -3.49
C SER A 135 -9.16 6.23 -3.05
N VAL A 136 -8.58 7.41 -2.98
CA VAL A 136 -7.18 7.61 -2.62
C VAL A 136 -7.08 8.73 -1.59
N LEU A 137 -6.54 8.39 -0.43
CA LEU A 137 -6.14 9.33 0.61
C LEU A 137 -4.61 9.44 0.57
N SER A 138 -4.11 10.48 -0.09
CA SER A 138 -2.66 10.76 -0.11
C SER A 138 -2.16 11.15 1.29
N ALA A 139 -0.86 11.26 1.51
CA ALA A 139 -0.32 11.57 2.85
C ALA A 139 -0.74 12.98 3.34
N GLY A 140 -0.84 13.95 2.43
CA GLY A 140 -1.15 15.34 2.75
C GLY A 140 0.08 16.14 3.18
N ILE A 141 -0.15 17.18 3.99
CA ILE A 141 0.89 18.11 4.43
C ILE A 141 1.89 17.41 5.36
N LYS A 142 3.15 17.87 5.31
CA LYS A 142 4.17 17.43 6.25
C LYS A 142 3.89 17.99 7.64
N VAL A 143 3.80 17.12 8.62
CA VAL A 143 3.65 17.46 10.04
C VAL A 143 4.98 17.22 10.79
N PRO A 144 5.22 17.91 11.92
CA PRO A 144 6.46 17.73 12.69
C PRO A 144 6.59 16.32 13.29
N ASN A 145 5.49 15.77 13.82
CA ASN A 145 5.48 14.49 14.54
C ASN A 145 4.55 13.46 13.85
N PRO A 146 4.94 12.89 12.70
CA PRO A 146 4.08 11.95 11.98
C PRO A 146 3.79 10.67 12.78
N SER A 147 4.76 10.16 13.53
CA SER A 147 4.61 8.93 14.30
C SER A 147 3.57 9.05 15.41
N GLU A 148 3.55 10.17 16.13
CA GLU A 148 2.55 10.45 17.18
C GLU A 148 1.13 10.51 16.62
N LEU A 149 0.97 11.12 15.44
CA LEU A 149 -0.34 11.21 14.79
C LEU A 149 -0.85 9.81 14.39
N ILE A 150 0.03 8.97 13.85
CA ILE A 150 -0.32 7.60 13.45
C ILE A 150 -0.58 6.69 14.66
N SER A 151 0.13 6.88 15.77
CA SER A 151 -0.05 6.09 17.00
C SER A 151 -1.18 6.60 17.91
N SER A 152 -1.98 7.57 17.46
CA SER A 152 -3.02 8.17 18.28
C SER A 152 -4.34 7.40 18.21
N ASP A 153 -5.15 7.48 19.26
CA ASP A 153 -6.53 6.95 19.28
C ASP A 153 -7.38 7.54 18.13
N ILE A 154 -7.07 8.78 17.73
CA ILE A 154 -7.73 9.45 16.60
C ILE A 154 -7.50 8.68 15.29
N PHE A 155 -6.30 8.14 15.09
CA PHE A 155 -6.00 7.33 13.90
C PHE A 155 -6.79 6.01 13.93
N GLU A 156 -6.80 5.33 15.07
CA GLU A 156 -7.57 4.09 15.23
C GLU A 156 -9.06 4.30 14.97
N GLU A 157 -9.68 5.29 15.62
CA GLU A 157 -11.08 5.67 15.40
C GLU A 157 -11.35 6.01 13.92
N PHE A 158 -10.46 6.77 13.29
CA PHE A 158 -10.60 7.16 11.89
C PHE A 158 -10.58 5.96 10.94
N ILE A 159 -9.65 5.02 11.13
CA ILE A 159 -9.59 3.79 10.32
C ILE A 159 -10.83 2.92 10.59
N ASN A 160 -11.27 2.80 11.84
CA ASN A 160 -12.48 2.07 12.20
C ASN A 160 -13.74 2.65 11.53
N GLU A 161 -13.88 3.97 11.46
CA GLU A 161 -14.96 4.60 10.70
C GLU A 161 -14.84 4.38 9.19
N LEU A 162 -13.63 4.45 8.63
CA LEU A 162 -13.41 4.15 7.22
C LEU A 162 -13.75 2.69 6.87
N MET A 163 -13.45 1.74 7.77
CA MET A 163 -13.82 0.33 7.60
C MET A 163 -15.33 0.12 7.59
N LYS A 164 -16.16 1.08 8.02
CA LYS A 164 -17.62 1.00 7.84
C LYS A 164 -18.07 1.47 6.46
N LEU A 165 -17.30 2.34 5.82
CA LEU A 165 -17.65 3.02 4.56
C LEU A 165 -17.09 2.34 3.30
N TYR A 166 -15.95 1.69 3.43
CA TYR A 166 -15.27 1.01 2.31
C TYR A 166 -15.47 -0.50 2.42
N ASP A 167 -15.44 -1.19 1.29
CA ASP A 167 -15.47 -2.66 1.22
C ASP A 167 -14.07 -3.24 1.49
N PHE A 168 -13.03 -2.53 1.07
CA PHE A 168 -11.64 -2.91 1.31
C PHE A 168 -10.71 -1.70 1.44
N ILE A 169 -9.71 -1.77 2.33
CA ILE A 169 -8.73 -0.71 2.57
C ILE A 169 -7.31 -1.26 2.45
N VAL A 170 -6.47 -0.59 1.67
CA VAL A 170 -5.02 -0.85 1.56
C VAL A 170 -4.24 0.35 2.08
N ILE A 171 -3.36 0.13 3.05
CA ILE A 171 -2.55 1.19 3.68
C ILE A 171 -1.06 0.99 3.35
N ASP A 172 -0.47 1.89 2.55
CA ASP A 172 0.97 1.91 2.28
C ASP A 172 1.72 2.54 3.46
N CYS A 173 2.58 1.76 4.13
CA CYS A 173 3.32 2.17 5.31
C CYS A 173 4.80 2.39 5.00
N PRO A 174 5.55 3.14 5.83
CA PRO A 174 7.01 3.17 5.72
C PRO A 174 7.63 1.81 6.09
N PRO A 175 8.92 1.59 5.74
CA PRO A 175 9.62 0.35 6.11
C PRO A 175 9.85 0.25 7.61
N VAL A 176 9.62 -0.93 8.19
CA VAL A 176 9.58 -1.16 9.64
C VAL A 176 10.96 -1.00 10.32
N MET A 177 12.06 -1.26 9.62
CA MET A 177 13.39 -1.04 10.21
C MET A 177 13.80 0.43 10.24
N LEU A 178 13.14 1.29 9.46
CA LEU A 178 13.46 2.71 9.43
C LEU A 178 12.69 3.49 10.49
N VAL A 179 11.40 3.17 10.66
CA VAL A 179 10.51 3.82 11.62
C VAL A 179 9.42 2.85 12.07
N SER A 180 8.88 3.07 13.27
CA SER A 180 7.89 2.18 13.89
C SER A 180 6.47 2.39 13.37
N ASP A 181 6.20 3.36 12.50
CA ASP A 181 4.84 3.77 12.09
C ASP A 181 3.98 2.61 11.53
N ALA A 182 4.60 1.57 10.95
CA ALA A 182 3.89 0.38 10.46
C ALA A 182 3.27 -0.49 11.58
N ILE A 183 3.79 -0.42 12.80
CA ILE A 183 3.32 -1.19 13.97
C ILE A 183 1.93 -0.74 14.44
N PRO A 184 1.71 0.53 14.84
CA PRO A 184 0.39 0.99 15.26
C PRO A 184 -0.64 0.79 14.16
N ILE A 185 -0.28 1.03 12.89
CA ILE A 185 -1.17 0.74 11.75
C ILE A 185 -1.52 -0.75 11.70
N GLY A 186 -0.52 -1.63 11.84
CA GLY A 186 -0.68 -3.08 11.82
C GLY A 186 -1.57 -3.63 12.94
N ASN A 187 -1.68 -2.91 14.05
CA ASN A 187 -2.54 -3.27 15.18
C ASN A 187 -3.99 -2.81 15.01
N VAL A 188 -4.26 -1.87 14.10
CA VAL A 188 -5.61 -1.35 13.81
C VAL A 188 -6.27 -2.09 12.65
N VAL A 189 -5.50 -2.65 11.72
CA VAL A 189 -6.00 -3.36 10.54
C VAL A 189 -6.11 -4.86 10.77
N ASP A 190 -6.82 -5.57 9.88
CA ASP A 190 -7.01 -7.02 10.00
C ASP A 190 -5.74 -7.82 9.73
N GLY A 191 -4.79 -7.26 8.98
CA GLY A 191 -3.46 -7.84 8.87
C GLY A 191 -2.46 -7.10 8.00
N THR A 192 -1.25 -7.63 8.01
CA THR A 192 -0.06 -7.05 7.39
C THR A 192 0.48 -7.95 6.29
N VAL A 193 0.71 -7.36 5.12
CA VAL A 193 1.47 -7.99 4.06
C VAL A 193 2.88 -7.40 4.07
N PHE A 194 3.86 -8.27 4.29
CA PHE A 194 5.26 -7.89 4.31
C PHE A 194 5.88 -8.02 2.91
N VAL A 195 6.51 -6.97 2.40
CA VAL A 195 7.13 -6.98 1.07
C VAL A 195 8.65 -7.11 1.22
N CYS A 196 9.24 -8.05 0.49
CA CYS A 196 10.69 -8.22 0.37
C CYS A 196 11.09 -8.14 -1.09
N SER A 197 12.11 -7.36 -1.42
CA SER A 197 12.76 -7.45 -2.74
C SER A 197 13.70 -8.64 -2.83
N SER A 198 13.61 -9.41 -3.92
CA SER A 198 14.54 -10.50 -4.22
C SER A 198 15.98 -10.02 -4.49
N GLN A 199 16.14 -8.76 -4.88
CA GLN A 199 17.44 -8.17 -5.25
C GLN A 199 18.08 -7.36 -4.13
N LEU A 200 17.27 -6.74 -3.26
CA LEU A 200 17.74 -5.77 -2.27
C LEU A 200 17.71 -6.29 -0.83
N THR A 201 16.83 -7.23 -0.51
CA THR A 201 16.55 -7.59 0.88
C THR A 201 17.52 -8.66 1.37
N GLY A 202 18.31 -8.33 2.39
CA GLY A 202 19.09 -9.33 3.11
C GLY A 202 18.18 -10.25 3.92
N ARG A 203 18.46 -11.56 3.95
CA ARG A 203 17.71 -12.53 4.79
C ARG A 203 17.66 -12.12 6.26
N LYS A 204 18.73 -11.51 6.78
CA LYS A 204 18.80 -11.03 8.17
C LYS A 204 17.84 -9.87 8.41
N ASP A 205 17.75 -8.93 7.47
CA ASP A 205 16.89 -7.75 7.57
C ASP A 205 15.41 -8.14 7.50
N ALA A 206 15.06 -9.04 6.57
CA ALA A 206 13.71 -9.61 6.49
C ALA A 206 13.32 -10.33 7.80
N LYS A 207 14.23 -11.17 8.33
CA LYS A 207 13.99 -11.88 9.59
C LYS A 207 13.80 -10.91 10.76
N ALA A 208 14.69 -9.92 10.91
CA ALA A 208 14.60 -8.93 11.97
C ALA A 208 13.31 -8.10 11.89
N SER A 209 12.88 -7.74 10.68
CA SER A 209 11.63 -7.01 10.43
C SER A 209 10.40 -7.80 10.86
N ILE A 210 10.34 -9.09 10.48
CA ILE A 210 9.26 -9.99 10.90
C ILE A 210 9.25 -10.16 12.41
N GLU A 211 10.41 -10.34 13.04
CA GLU A 211 10.52 -10.44 14.50
C GLU A 211 10.05 -9.16 15.21
N ILE A 212 10.34 -7.97 14.66
CA ILE A 212 9.84 -6.69 15.19
C ILE A 212 8.30 -6.65 15.14
N LEU A 213 7.70 -7.00 14.00
CA LEU A 213 6.25 -7.01 13.83
C LEU A 213 5.59 -8.02 14.78
N GLN A 214 6.11 -9.25 14.85
CA GLN A 214 5.60 -10.31 15.74
C GLN A 214 5.70 -9.94 17.22
N LYS A 215 6.82 -9.36 17.66
CA LYS A 215 6.99 -8.90 19.06
C LYS A 215 6.00 -7.82 19.47
N ASN A 216 5.48 -7.06 18.50
CA ASN A 216 4.47 -6.02 18.73
C ASN A 216 3.04 -6.49 18.43
N ASN A 217 2.82 -7.81 18.32
CA ASN A 217 1.51 -8.44 18.07
C ASN A 217 0.84 -8.04 16.74
N VAL A 218 1.61 -7.59 15.75
CA VAL A 218 1.09 -7.31 14.42
C VAL A 218 0.74 -8.62 13.71
N ASN A 219 -0.49 -8.73 13.20
CA ASN A 219 -0.95 -9.91 12.48
C ASN A 219 -0.37 -9.97 11.06
N ILE A 220 0.65 -10.78 10.82
CA ILE A 220 1.27 -10.92 9.49
C ILE A 220 0.52 -12.00 8.68
N LEU A 221 -0.16 -11.59 7.60
CA LEU A 221 -0.90 -12.50 6.73
C LEU A 221 0.03 -13.30 5.79
N GLY A 222 1.17 -12.71 5.43
CA GLY A 222 2.15 -13.34 4.57
C GLY A 222 3.17 -12.37 3.99
N THR A 223 3.96 -12.88 3.06
CA THR A 223 5.05 -12.13 2.41
C THR A 223 4.87 -12.09 0.89
N VAL A 224 5.14 -10.93 0.29
CA VAL A 224 5.26 -10.76 -1.17
C VAL A 224 6.73 -10.59 -1.53
N LEU A 225 7.23 -11.46 -2.41
CA LEU A 225 8.55 -11.32 -3.01
C LEU A 225 8.45 -10.45 -4.27
N SER A 226 9.11 -9.29 -4.26
CA SER A 226 9.10 -8.32 -5.35
C SER A 226 10.42 -8.32 -6.13
N GLN A 227 10.44 -7.66 -7.29
CA GLN A 227 11.65 -7.48 -8.13
C GLN A 227 12.31 -8.82 -8.51
N VAL A 228 11.50 -9.88 -8.68
CA VAL A 228 11.99 -11.21 -9.09
C VAL A 228 12.45 -11.16 -10.54
N GLU A 229 13.65 -11.64 -10.81
CA GLU A 229 14.11 -11.85 -12.19
C GLU A 229 13.38 -13.04 -12.79
N VAL A 230 12.66 -12.81 -13.89
CA VAL A 230 11.95 -13.87 -14.62
C VAL A 230 12.87 -14.37 -15.72
N GLU A 231 13.41 -15.58 -15.54
CA GLU A 231 14.12 -16.29 -16.61
C GLU A 231 13.14 -16.64 -17.75
N LYS A 232 13.49 -16.24 -18.98
CA LYS A 232 12.64 -16.30 -20.18
C LYS A 232 12.04 -17.67 -20.50
N ASP A 233 12.67 -18.77 -20.08
CA ASP A 233 12.29 -20.13 -20.50
C ASP A 233 11.44 -20.91 -19.49
N LYS A 234 11.37 -20.49 -18.22
CA LYS A 234 10.62 -21.23 -17.17
C LYS A 234 9.17 -20.81 -17.01
N TYR A 235 8.79 -19.63 -17.51
CA TYR A 235 7.45 -19.06 -17.29
C TYR A 235 6.37 -19.63 -18.23
N ASN A 236 6.76 -20.15 -19.41
CA ASN A 236 5.84 -20.76 -20.37
C ASN A 236 5.16 -22.05 -19.86
N ASN A 237 5.70 -22.70 -18.82
CA ASN A 237 5.16 -23.96 -18.30
C ASN A 237 4.07 -23.78 -17.22
N TYR A 238 3.81 -22.56 -16.76
CA TYR A 238 2.84 -22.31 -15.68
C TYR A 238 1.48 -21.76 -16.17
N TYR A 239 1.30 -21.52 -17.48
CA TYR A 239 0.11 -20.87 -18.04
C TYR A 239 -0.77 -21.74 -18.96
N TYR A 240 -0.60 -23.06 -18.96
CA TYR A 240 -1.56 -23.96 -19.62
C TYR A 240 -2.53 -24.55 -18.61
N TYR A 241 -3.67 -23.89 -18.44
CA TYR A 241 -4.96 -24.51 -18.16
C TYR A 241 -6.05 -23.76 -18.93
#